data_AF-A0A3D3DC95-F1
#
_entry.id   AF-A0A3D3DC95-F1
#
_cell.length_a   1.000
_cell.length_b   1.000
_cell.length_c   1.000
_cell.angle_alpha   90.00
_cell.angle_beta   90.00
_cell.angle_gamma   90.00
#
_symmetry.space_group_name_H-M   'P 1'
#
loop_
_entity.id
_entity.type
_entity.pdbx_description
1 polymer ?
#
loop_
_entity_poly.entity_id
_entity_poly.type
_entity_poly.pdbx_seq_one_letter_code
_entity_poly.pdbx_strand_id
1 'polypeptide(L)'
;HALWPVAVEQGKIAGANMAGSEIEYPEETSRNILTIFGRIIFTGGISTEDKFEVYKEHFAGEYRKILIHNNKLVGFVFTGEVDSPGVYFFIMKNKIDVSENINLLLKGALSYPIIYPSIRNIVF
;
A
#
# COMPACT_ATOMS: atom_id res chain seq x y z
N HIS A 1 10.04 -13.28 -0.14
CA HIS A 1 10.39 -12.50 1.08
C HIS A 1 9.44 -12.89 2.19
N ALA A 2 9.90 -13.01 3.44
CA ALA A 2 9.03 -13.31 4.58
C ALA A 2 8.46 -11.99 5.15
N LEU A 3 7.16 -11.78 4.99
CA LEU A 3 6.46 -10.59 5.47
C LEU A 3 5.34 -11.02 6.39
N TRP A 4 5.24 -10.40 7.58
CA TRP A 4 4.25 -10.79 8.59
C TRP A 4 2.81 -10.79 8.05
N PRO A 5 2.32 -9.74 7.35
CA PRO A 5 0.95 -9.74 6.83
C PRO A 5 0.69 -10.84 5.80
N VAL A 6 1.70 -11.16 4.98
CA VAL A 6 1.64 -12.21 3.96
C VAL A 6 1.61 -13.59 4.61
N ALA A 7 2.48 -13.84 5.60
CA ALA A 7 2.52 -15.11 6.31
C ALA A 7 1.21 -15.40 7.04
N VAL A 8 0.60 -14.38 7.66
CA VAL A 8 -0.71 -14.49 8.30
C VAL A 8 -1.81 -14.81 7.29
N GLU A 9 -1.81 -14.17 6.12
CA GLU A 9 -2.77 -14.40 5.05
C GLU A 9 -2.66 -15.82 4.47
N GLN A 10 -1.44 -16.25 4.15
CA GLN A 10 -1.15 -17.60 3.65
C GLN A 10 -1.51 -18.69 4.67
N GLY A 11 -1.19 -18.48 5.96
CA GLY A 11 -1.53 -19.42 7.02
C GLY A 11 -3.04 -19.61 7.19
N LYS A 12 -3.83 -18.52 7.09
CA LYS A 12 -5.30 -18.60 7.13
C LYS A 12 -5.86 -19.39 5.96
N ILE A 13 -5.37 -19.15 4.75
CA ILE A 13 -5.82 -19.86 3.54
C ILE A 13 -5.46 -21.33 3.61
N ALA A 14 -4.23 -21.67 4.02
CA ALA A 14 -3.81 -23.04 4.22
C ALA A 14 -4.68 -23.76 5.25
N GLY A 15 -4.96 -23.12 6.39
CA GLY A 15 -5.85 -23.66 7.42
C GLY A 15 -7.28 -23.90 6.92
N ALA A 16 -7.84 -22.96 6.17
CA ALA A 16 -9.17 -23.10 5.57
C ALA A 16 -9.23 -24.26 4.56
N ASN A 17 -8.20 -24.41 3.74
CA ASN A 17 -8.12 -25.50 2.77
C ASN A 17 -7.99 -26.87 3.47
N MET A 18 -7.20 -26.96 4.55
CA MET A 18 -7.15 -28.17 5.38
C MET A 18 -8.50 -28.51 6.04
N ALA A 19 -9.35 -27.51 6.29
CA ALA A 19 -10.71 -27.70 6.82
C ALA A 19 -11.75 -28.01 5.73
N GLY A 20 -11.35 -28.20 4.47
CA GLY A 20 -12.22 -28.59 3.36
C GLY A 20 -12.79 -27.42 2.55
N SER A 21 -12.28 -26.19 2.73
CA SER A 21 -12.54 -25.10 1.78
C SER A 21 -11.66 -25.23 0.54
N GLU A 22 -12.04 -24.57 -0.55
CA GLU A 22 -11.21 -24.43 -1.76
C GLU A 22 -10.95 -22.94 -2.03
N ILE A 23 -9.98 -22.38 -1.29
CA ILE A 23 -9.59 -20.96 -1.40
C ILE A 23 -8.24 -20.89 -2.11
N GLU A 24 -8.22 -20.19 -3.25
CA GLU A 24 -6.99 -19.86 -3.97
C GLU A 24 -6.29 -18.66 -3.32
N TYR A 25 -4.96 -18.72 -3.22
CA TYR A 25 -4.17 -17.58 -2.77
C TYR A 25 -4.11 -16.52 -3.89
N PRO A 26 -4.57 -15.28 -3.64
CA PRO A 26 -4.58 -14.24 -4.66
C PRO A 26 -3.17 -13.76 -5.01
N GLU A 27 -3.06 -13.01 -6.11
CA GLU A 27 -1.82 -12.31 -6.50
C GLU A 27 -1.25 -11.51 -5.32
N GLU A 28 -0.01 -11.83 -4.93
CA GLU A 28 0.60 -11.26 -3.72
C GLU A 28 1.00 -9.80 -3.95
N THR A 29 0.47 -8.93 -3.12
CA THR A 29 1.05 -7.59 -2.93
C THR A 29 1.89 -7.59 -1.65
N SER A 30 3.20 -7.69 -1.85
CA SER A 30 4.22 -7.51 -0.82
C SER A 30 3.96 -6.21 -0.06
N ARG A 31 3.92 -6.27 1.28
CA ARG A 31 3.65 -5.12 2.16
C ARG A 31 4.25 -5.31 3.53
N ASN A 32 4.76 -4.23 4.12
CA ASN A 32 5.25 -4.23 5.49
C ASN A 32 5.03 -2.88 6.19
N ILE A 33 4.79 -2.95 7.50
CA ILE A 33 4.84 -1.80 8.40
C ILE A 33 5.76 -2.19 9.55
N LEU A 34 6.84 -1.43 9.74
CA LEU A 34 7.83 -1.63 10.80
C LEU A 34 8.02 -0.33 11.56
N THR A 35 8.06 -0.38 12.90
CA THR A 35 8.47 0.77 13.71
C THR A 35 9.89 0.54 14.20
N ILE A 36 10.79 1.47 13.92
CA ILE A 36 12.18 1.43 14.39
C ILE A 36 12.59 2.81 14.92
N PHE A 37 13.13 2.85 16.14
CA PHE A 37 13.51 4.09 16.83
C PHE A 37 12.41 5.18 16.83
N GLY A 38 11.14 4.77 17.00
CA GLY A 38 9.99 5.68 16.97
C GLY A 38 9.58 6.19 15.59
N ARG A 39 10.22 5.71 14.51
CA ARG A 39 9.84 6.02 13.13
C ARG A 39 9.15 4.84 12.47
N ILE A 40 8.04 5.11 11.79
CA ILE A 40 7.33 4.12 10.99
C ILE A 40 8.01 4.02 9.63
N ILE A 41 8.24 2.80 9.17
CA ILE A 41 8.64 2.47 7.81
C ILE A 41 7.49 1.67 7.21
N PHE A 42 6.88 2.22 6.17
CA PHE A 42 5.75 1.63 5.48
C PHE A 42 6.12 1.38 4.02
N THR A 43 6.03 0.11 3.59
CA THR A 43 6.41 -0.29 2.23
C THR A 43 5.39 -1.22 1.61
N GLY A 44 5.32 -1.20 0.29
CA GLY A 44 4.48 -2.12 -0.47
C GLY A 44 4.89 -2.17 -1.94
N GLY A 45 4.67 -3.31 -2.58
CA GLY A 45 5.03 -3.55 -3.98
C GLY A 45 6.53 -3.41 -4.26
N ILE A 46 6.85 -2.79 -5.39
CA ILE A 46 8.23 -2.55 -5.83
C ILE A 46 8.84 -1.43 -5.00
N SER A 47 9.89 -1.72 -4.23
CA SER A 47 10.50 -0.76 -3.30
C SER A 47 11.98 -0.46 -3.61
N THR A 48 12.73 -1.46 -4.08
CA THR A 48 14.18 -1.39 -4.30
C THR A 48 14.59 -0.89 -5.69
N GLU A 49 13.71 -1.00 -6.67
CA GLU A 49 13.99 -0.62 -8.05
C GLU A 49 13.50 0.80 -8.33
N ASP A 50 14.16 1.50 -9.26
CA ASP A 50 13.69 2.79 -9.81
C ASP A 50 13.26 2.57 -11.26
N LYS A 51 12.32 1.64 -11.47
CA LYS A 51 11.66 1.40 -12.77
C LYS A 51 10.34 2.18 -12.83
N PHE A 52 9.86 2.46 -14.04
CA PHE A 52 8.64 3.23 -14.32
C PHE A 52 8.72 4.71 -13.92
N GLU A 53 7.57 5.33 -13.62
CA GLU A 53 7.48 6.72 -13.18
C GLU A 53 7.70 6.79 -11.67
N VAL A 54 8.79 7.42 -11.24
CA VAL A 54 9.21 7.44 -9.84
C VAL A 54 9.11 8.86 -9.29
N TYR A 55 8.37 9.01 -8.19
CA TYR A 55 8.27 10.26 -7.46
C TYR A 55 8.92 10.08 -6.09
N LYS A 56 9.80 11.02 -5.72
CA LYS A 56 10.54 10.99 -4.45
C LYS A 56 10.48 12.35 -3.79
N GLU A 57 10.31 12.36 -2.48
CA GLU A 57 10.40 13.55 -1.64
C GLU A 57 11.23 13.23 -0.40
N HIS A 58 12.07 14.18 -0.01
CA HIS A 58 12.79 14.15 1.26
C HIS A 58 12.53 15.46 1.97
N PHE A 59 11.93 15.39 3.15
CA PHE A 59 11.58 16.57 3.93
C PHE A 59 11.64 16.26 5.42
N ALA A 60 12.24 17.14 6.22
CA ALA A 60 12.29 17.02 7.69
C ALA A 60 12.77 15.65 8.24
N GLY A 61 13.64 14.94 7.50
CA GLY A 61 14.13 13.61 7.90
C GLY A 61 13.19 12.45 7.55
N GLU A 62 12.11 12.72 6.82
CA GLU A 62 11.24 11.73 6.18
C GLU A 62 11.65 11.51 4.73
N TYR A 63 11.45 10.28 4.27
CA TYR A 63 11.65 9.85 2.90
C TYR A 63 10.34 9.27 2.38
N ARG A 64 9.93 9.72 1.21
CA ARG A 64 8.71 9.26 0.54
C ARG A 64 9.04 8.92 -0.89
N LYS A 65 8.63 7.74 -1.33
CA LYS A 65 8.78 7.25 -2.69
C LYS A 65 7.50 6.55 -3.11
N ILE A 66 7.03 6.86 -4.31
CA ILE A 66 5.99 6.10 -4.99
C ILE A 66 6.45 5.77 -6.40
N LEU A 67 6.02 4.61 -6.91
CA LEU A 67 6.24 4.17 -8.28
C LEU A 67 4.88 4.02 -8.96
N ILE A 68 4.74 4.67 -10.11
CA ILE A 68 3.53 4.63 -10.94
C ILE A 68 3.86 3.92 -12.26
N HIS A 69 2.98 3.04 -12.69
CA HIS A 69 3.02 2.43 -14.01
C HIS A 69 1.61 2.40 -14.60
N ASN A 70 1.43 2.99 -15.80
CA ASN A 70 0.13 3.08 -16.46
C ASN A 70 -0.97 3.66 -15.54
N ASN A 71 -0.67 4.77 -14.87
CA ASN A 71 -1.53 5.44 -13.88
C ASN A 71 -1.89 4.58 -12.65
N LYS A 72 -1.20 3.46 -12.40
CA LYS A 72 -1.43 2.60 -11.23
C LYS A 72 -0.26 2.67 -10.26
N LEU A 73 -0.55 2.70 -8.97
CA LEU A 73 0.47 2.55 -7.93
C LEU A 73 1.02 1.11 -7.97
N VAL A 74 2.31 0.95 -8.21
CA VAL A 74 2.99 -0.36 -8.25
C VAL A 74 4.01 -0.56 -7.13
N GLY A 75 4.32 0.50 -6.39
CA GLY A 75 5.09 0.37 -5.17
C GLY A 75 5.31 1.68 -4.45
N PHE A 76 5.73 1.58 -3.18
CA PHE A 76 6.01 2.73 -2.36
C PHE A 76 6.97 2.43 -1.20
N VAL A 77 7.61 3.48 -0.70
CA VAL A 77 8.42 3.49 0.52
C VAL A 77 8.14 4.80 1.26
N PHE A 78 7.68 4.72 2.49
CA PHE A 78 7.51 5.85 3.39
C PHE A 78 8.33 5.64 4.65
N THR A 79 9.04 6.68 5.09
CA THR A 79 9.54 6.82 6.45
C THR A 79 8.82 8.00 7.10
N GLY A 80 8.15 7.77 8.21
CA GLY A 80 7.25 8.74 8.84
C GLY A 80 5.79 8.32 8.81
N GLU A 81 4.90 9.24 9.17
CA GLU A 81 3.47 8.98 9.28
C GLU A 81 2.76 9.03 7.91
N VAL A 82 1.75 8.19 7.75
CA VAL A 82 0.84 8.16 6.60
C VAL A 82 -0.58 8.11 7.16
N ASP A 83 -1.45 9.00 6.70
CA ASP A 83 -2.78 9.20 7.28
C ASP A 83 -3.66 7.94 7.21
N SER A 84 -3.54 7.19 6.11
CA SER A 84 -4.38 6.02 5.84
C SER A 84 -3.59 4.93 5.10
N PRO A 85 -2.67 4.21 5.77
CA PRO A 85 -1.80 3.22 5.11
C PRO A 85 -2.59 2.10 4.43
N GLY A 86 -3.77 1.74 4.96
CA GLY A 86 -4.66 0.75 4.34
C GLY A 86 -5.15 1.14 2.94
N VAL A 87 -5.28 2.44 2.65
CA VAL A 87 -5.73 2.94 1.34
C VAL A 87 -4.72 2.63 0.25
N TYR A 88 -3.41 2.69 0.54
CA TYR A 88 -2.36 2.38 -0.44
C TYR A 88 -2.43 0.92 -0.87
N PHE A 89 -2.61 0.01 0.10
CA PHE A 89 -2.82 -1.40 -0.19
C PHE A 89 -4.10 -1.61 -1.01
N PHE A 90 -5.18 -0.94 -0.65
CA PHE A 90 -6.45 -1.03 -1.37
C PHE A 90 -6.33 -0.55 -2.83
N ILE A 91 -5.68 0.58 -3.09
CA ILE A 91 -5.42 1.10 -4.45
C ILE A 91 -4.65 0.09 -5.28
N MET A 92 -3.56 -0.44 -4.72
CA MET A 92 -2.71 -1.41 -5.40
C MET A 92 -3.48 -2.68 -5.75
N LYS A 93 -4.16 -3.26 -4.75
CA LYS A 93 -4.94 -4.50 -4.91
C LYS A 93 -6.04 -4.35 -5.96
N ASN A 94 -6.72 -3.21 -5.99
CA ASN A 94 -7.83 -2.95 -6.92
C ASN A 94 -7.39 -2.25 -8.21
N LYS A 95 -6.09 -2.04 -8.42
CA LYS A 95 -5.52 -1.38 -9.62
C LYS A 95 -6.28 -0.08 -9.95
N ILE A 96 -6.45 0.79 -8.96
CA ILE A 96 -7.17 2.06 -9.09
C ILE A 96 -6.30 3.08 -9.84
N ASP A 97 -6.91 3.89 -10.71
CA ASP A 97 -6.21 4.99 -11.39
C ASP A 97 -5.89 6.11 -10.39
N VAL A 98 -4.62 6.53 -10.35
CA VAL A 98 -4.14 7.56 -9.42
C VAL A 98 -3.60 8.80 -10.13
N SER A 99 -3.79 8.92 -11.45
CA SER A 99 -3.25 10.03 -12.26
C SER A 99 -3.63 11.41 -11.72
N GLU A 100 -4.86 11.57 -11.21
CA GLU A 100 -5.34 12.83 -10.63
C GLU A 100 -4.83 13.10 -9.20
N ASN A 101 -4.28 12.08 -8.54
CA ASN A 101 -4.00 12.11 -7.09
C ASN A 101 -2.52 11.87 -6.75
N ILE A 102 -1.61 11.92 -7.72
CA ILE A 102 -0.17 11.60 -7.54
C ILE A 102 0.45 12.42 -6.40
N ASN A 103 0.14 13.71 -6.30
CA ASN A 103 0.69 14.58 -5.25
C ASN A 103 0.19 14.18 -3.86
N LEU A 104 -1.11 13.93 -3.71
CA LEU A 104 -1.70 13.46 -2.43
C LEU A 104 -1.15 12.09 -2.03
N LEU A 105 -0.96 11.22 -3.01
CA LEU A 105 -0.37 9.90 -2.83
C LEU A 105 1.09 9.99 -2.39
N LEU A 106 1.90 10.86 -2.99
CA LEU A 106 3.28 11.09 -2.56
C LEU A 106 3.34 11.70 -1.15
N LYS A 107 2.37 12.55 -0.81
CA LYS A 107 2.28 13.23 0.49
C LYS A 107 1.73 12.37 1.63
N GLY A 108 1.45 11.08 1.43
CA GLY A 108 0.93 10.26 2.53
C GLY A 108 -0.53 10.60 2.91
N ALA A 109 -1.20 11.49 2.17
CA ALA A 109 -2.45 12.16 2.58
C ALA A 109 -3.70 11.61 1.88
N LEU A 110 -3.55 10.56 1.08
CA LEU A 110 -4.66 9.95 0.35
C LEU A 110 -5.55 9.11 1.28
N SER A 111 -6.87 9.27 1.15
CA SER A 111 -7.88 8.59 1.98
C SER A 111 -9.03 8.02 1.13
N TYR A 112 -9.82 7.10 1.68
CA TYR A 112 -10.94 6.45 0.96
C TYR A 112 -11.95 7.43 0.32
N PRO A 113 -12.39 8.52 0.99
CA PRO A 113 -13.35 9.46 0.39
C PRO A 113 -12.81 10.21 -0.83
N ILE A 114 -11.49 10.36 -0.94
CA ILE A 114 -10.86 11.01 -2.11
C ILE A 114 -10.95 10.08 -3.33
N ILE A 115 -10.85 8.78 -3.11
CA ILE A 115 -10.87 7.76 -4.17
C ILE A 115 -12.31 7.40 -4.56
N TYR A 116 -13.21 7.40 -3.60
CA TYR A 116 -14.64 7.21 -3.83
C TYR A 116 -15.43 8.38 -3.23
N PRO A 117 -15.68 9.43 -4.02
CA PRO A 117 -16.47 10.58 -3.58
C PRO A 117 -17.86 10.19 -3.07
N SER A 118 -18.42 9.05 -3.51
CA SER A 118 -19.71 8.52 -3.08
C SER A 118 -19.75 8.09 -1.60
N ILE A 119 -18.60 7.76 -0.99
CA ILE A 119 -18.51 7.34 0.42
C ILE A 119 -18.38 8.56 1.36
N ARG A 120 -18.20 9.76 0.79
CA ARG A 120 -17.99 11.02 1.53
C ARG A 120 -19.17 11.43 2.41
N ASN A 121 -20.38 10.94 2.12
CA ASN A 121 -21.61 11.26 2.84
C ASN A 121 -22.03 10.19 3.88
N ILE A 122 -21.22 9.16 4.12
CA ILE A 122 -21.58 8.02 4.98
C ILE A 122 -20.91 8.09 6.37
N VAL A 123 -20.06 9.08 6.63
CA VAL A 123 -19.35 9.20 7.91
C VAL A 123 -20.11 10.15 8.85
N PHE A 124 -20.57 9.60 9.98
CA PHE A 124 -21.19 10.28 11.12
C PHE A 124 -20.21 11.19 11.87
#